data_AF-A0A5F2GYC7-F1
#
_entry.id   AF-A0A5F2GYC7-F1
#
_cell.length_a   1.000
_cell.length_b   1.000
_cell.length_c   1.000
_cell.angle_alpha   90.00
_cell.angle_beta   90.00
_cell.angle_gamma   90.00
#
_symmetry.space_group_name_H-M   'P 1'
#
loop_
_entity.id
_entity.type
_entity.pdbx_description
1 polymer ?
#
loop_
_entity_poly.entity_id
_entity_poly.type
_entity_poly.pdbx_seq_one_letter_code
_entity_poly.pdbx_strand_id
1 'polypeptide(L)'
;MVDSMVRNKLTDAKIKGLSKPGVYADGAGLYIRVHPGGSKSWFFIYRRKGIRREIGLGGLAGTAPVTLAIARRKADDMRDMLANDRDPFAARQAAKTTPTFAKVAEQLIEAKRKEWTPKTEQEWRVHLLEHASKLGNLAVDIVGTEIIESTLLPIWKKTPATGQRVRGKIESVLDFAIAKKLRTGDNPARWSGHLEHILSAAKRTTDANHEALPYAEVAKFLSVLGGTPEERCLRFTVLTACRSASAIEAHWDEIDLATKTWTIPTPRTKTKVKPHIVPLSDAAIAVLGEAGTGFVFKGAREGRPIGNSRMREVMAEKRPGVTVHGFRSTFRDWAGEETNYPREIAEWALEHLVGNDVERAYRRGDALEKRRALMADWANYCGKLTRQ
;
A
#
# COMPACT_ATOMS: atom_id res chain seq x y z
N MET A 1 -59.16 11.86 6.21
CA MET A 1 -59.45 10.43 6.04
C MET A 1 -58.55 9.64 6.98
N VAL A 2 -59.13 9.18 8.08
CA VAL A 2 -58.50 8.30 9.08
C VAL A 2 -58.49 6.90 8.47
N ASP A 3 -57.49 6.60 7.64
CA ASP A 3 -57.40 5.31 6.95
C ASP A 3 -56.71 4.29 7.87
N SER A 4 -57.53 3.67 8.74
CA SER A 4 -57.35 2.37 9.38
C SER A 4 -55.94 1.98 9.85
N MET A 5 -55.68 2.13 11.15
CA MET A 5 -54.54 1.50 11.86
C MET A 5 -54.58 -0.04 11.90
N VAL A 6 -55.68 -0.68 11.44
CA VAL A 6 -55.83 -2.14 11.40
C VAL A 6 -54.79 -2.75 10.45
N ARG A 7 -53.90 -3.57 11.01
CA ARG A 7 -52.88 -4.34 10.29
C ARG A 7 -53.42 -5.69 9.82
N ASN A 8 -52.69 -6.34 8.92
CA ASN A 8 -52.88 -7.73 8.51
C ASN A 8 -54.23 -8.05 7.82
N LYS A 9 -54.73 -7.14 6.98
CA LYS A 9 -56.02 -7.30 6.28
C LYS A 9 -56.02 -8.37 5.18
N LEU A 10 -54.86 -8.63 4.59
CA LEU A 10 -54.71 -9.61 3.51
C LEU A 10 -54.29 -10.97 4.06
N THR A 11 -54.65 -12.01 3.32
CA THR A 11 -54.18 -13.39 3.52
C THR A 11 -53.58 -13.90 2.22
N ASP A 12 -52.71 -14.91 2.28
CA ASP A 12 -52.11 -15.48 1.06
C ASP A 12 -53.18 -15.98 0.07
N ALA A 13 -54.28 -16.55 0.58
CA ALA A 13 -55.42 -16.95 -0.24
C ALA A 13 -56.07 -15.76 -0.97
N LYS A 14 -56.31 -14.65 -0.25
CA LYS A 14 -56.85 -13.42 -0.87
C LYS A 14 -55.91 -12.89 -1.93
N ILE A 15 -54.60 -12.87 -1.67
CA ILE A 15 -53.58 -12.35 -2.60
C ILE A 15 -53.52 -13.19 -3.88
N LYS A 16 -53.59 -14.52 -3.77
CA LYS A 16 -53.65 -15.42 -4.93
C LYS A 16 -54.88 -15.12 -5.81
N GLY A 17 -56.01 -14.80 -5.21
CA GLY A 17 -57.25 -14.45 -5.91
C GLY A 17 -57.28 -13.04 -6.53
N LEU A 18 -56.28 -12.18 -6.29
CA LEU A 18 -56.26 -10.84 -6.87
C LEU A 18 -55.88 -10.89 -8.35
N SER A 19 -56.86 -10.71 -9.23
CA SER A 19 -56.67 -10.64 -10.69
C SER A 19 -56.88 -9.24 -11.26
N LYS A 20 -57.72 -8.41 -10.62
CA LYS A 20 -58.02 -7.05 -11.08
C LYS A 20 -56.83 -6.12 -10.82
N PRO A 21 -56.34 -5.37 -11.82
CA PRO A 21 -55.31 -4.35 -11.61
C PRO A 21 -55.76 -3.31 -10.59
N GLY A 22 -54.88 -2.96 -9.66
CA GLY A 22 -55.24 -2.06 -8.56
C GLY A 22 -54.28 -2.11 -7.38
N VAL A 23 -54.60 -1.31 -6.36
CA VAL A 23 -53.86 -1.23 -5.10
C VAL A 23 -54.72 -1.78 -3.98
N TYR A 24 -54.17 -2.73 -3.23
CA TYR A 24 -54.86 -3.41 -2.14
C TYR A 24 -54.07 -3.23 -0.84
N ALA A 25 -54.75 -2.81 0.23
CA ALA A 25 -54.11 -2.49 1.51
C ALA A 25 -54.02 -3.73 2.41
N ASP A 26 -52.82 -4.02 2.91
CA ASP A 26 -52.65 -4.93 4.07
C ASP A 26 -52.78 -4.17 5.40
N GLY A 27 -52.64 -2.84 5.36
CA GLY A 27 -52.85 -1.94 6.50
C GLY A 27 -51.56 -1.29 7.02
N ALA A 28 -51.72 -0.23 7.82
CA ALA A 28 -50.62 0.54 8.44
C ALA A 28 -49.47 0.87 7.47
N GLY A 29 -49.80 1.36 6.28
CA GLY A 29 -48.82 1.75 5.27
C GLY A 29 -48.35 0.64 4.33
N LEU A 30 -48.72 -0.63 4.54
CA LEU A 30 -48.35 -1.74 3.63
C LEU A 30 -49.44 -1.98 2.58
N TYR A 31 -49.02 -2.04 1.32
CA TYR A 31 -49.89 -2.25 0.16
C TYR A 31 -49.28 -3.24 -0.84
N ILE A 32 -50.14 -3.92 -1.59
CA ILE A 32 -49.76 -4.69 -2.77
C ILE A 32 -50.40 -4.07 -4.02
N ARG A 33 -49.61 -3.92 -5.08
CA ARG A 33 -50.06 -3.48 -6.40
C ARG A 33 -50.17 -4.67 -7.32
N VAL A 34 -51.32 -4.83 -7.96
CA VAL A 34 -51.53 -5.76 -9.08
C VAL A 34 -51.46 -4.97 -10.36
N HIS A 35 -50.53 -5.32 -11.24
CA HIS A 35 -50.30 -4.65 -12.51
C HIS A 35 -51.21 -5.22 -13.61
N PRO A 36 -51.44 -4.50 -14.73
CA PRO A 36 -52.23 -4.99 -15.86
C PRO A 36 -51.81 -6.38 -16.38
N GLY A 37 -50.52 -6.72 -16.31
CA GLY A 37 -49.99 -8.05 -16.67
C GLY A 37 -50.09 -9.12 -15.58
N GLY A 38 -50.87 -8.90 -14.51
CA GLY A 38 -51.10 -9.85 -13.41
C GLY A 38 -49.98 -9.96 -12.38
N SER A 39 -48.80 -9.39 -12.66
CA SER A 39 -47.68 -9.32 -11.73
C SER A 39 -48.05 -8.51 -10.49
N LYS A 40 -47.47 -8.89 -9.33
CA LYS A 40 -47.82 -8.33 -8.03
C LYS A 40 -46.57 -7.83 -7.33
N SER A 41 -46.61 -6.63 -6.77
CA SER A 41 -45.47 -6.02 -6.07
C SER A 41 -45.90 -5.32 -4.79
N TRP A 42 -45.13 -5.52 -3.74
CA TRP A 42 -45.31 -4.88 -2.44
C TRP A 42 -44.69 -3.49 -2.41
N PHE A 43 -45.36 -2.57 -1.72
CA PHE A 43 -44.84 -1.23 -1.47
C PHE A 43 -45.35 -0.68 -0.14
N PHE A 44 -44.55 0.20 0.46
CA PHE A 44 -44.85 0.86 1.71
C PHE A 44 -45.08 2.36 1.46
N ILE A 45 -46.17 2.90 2.00
CA ILE A 45 -46.53 4.32 1.96
C ILE A 45 -46.47 4.88 3.38
N TYR A 46 -45.84 6.05 3.50
CA TYR A 46 -45.92 6.87 4.71
C TYR A 46 -45.95 8.35 4.36
N ARG A 47 -46.29 9.20 5.33
CA ARG A 47 -46.16 10.66 5.24
C ARG A 47 -45.16 11.15 6.27
N ARG A 48 -44.23 12.00 5.85
CA ARG A 48 -43.33 12.71 6.76
C ARG A 48 -43.23 14.16 6.33
N LYS A 49 -43.38 15.09 7.29
CA LYS A 49 -43.39 16.55 7.02
C LYS A 49 -44.36 16.95 5.89
N GLY A 50 -45.57 16.39 5.90
CA GLY A 50 -46.60 16.63 4.88
C GLY A 50 -46.37 15.94 3.53
N ILE A 51 -45.19 15.34 3.28
CA ILE A 51 -44.86 14.70 2.00
C ILE A 51 -45.21 13.21 2.05
N ARG A 52 -46.01 12.74 1.10
CA ARG A 52 -46.28 11.31 0.88
C ARG A 52 -45.11 10.67 0.14
N ARG A 53 -44.58 9.58 0.69
CA ARG A 53 -43.51 8.78 0.09
C ARG A 53 -44.00 7.35 -0.16
N GLU A 54 -43.51 6.77 -1.24
CA GLU A 54 -43.76 5.38 -1.64
C GLU A 54 -42.42 4.65 -1.81
N ILE A 55 -42.28 3.48 -1.17
CA ILE A 55 -41.07 2.66 -1.20
C ILE A 55 -41.45 1.25 -1.66
N GLY A 56 -40.96 0.81 -2.82
CA GLY A 56 -41.16 -0.56 -3.29
C GLY A 56 -40.39 -1.58 -2.45
N LEU A 57 -41.05 -2.63 -1.98
CA LEU A 57 -40.48 -3.68 -1.11
C LEU A 57 -40.07 -4.96 -1.88
N GLY A 58 -40.56 -5.12 -3.11
CA GLY A 58 -40.21 -6.19 -4.05
C GLY A 58 -41.42 -6.88 -4.68
N GLY A 59 -41.18 -7.73 -5.67
CA GLY A 59 -42.22 -8.51 -6.36
C GLY A 59 -42.63 -9.75 -5.57
N LEU A 60 -43.89 -10.19 -5.71
CA LEU A 60 -44.40 -11.46 -5.15
C LEU A 60 -43.82 -12.69 -5.89
N ALA A 61 -43.28 -12.51 -7.09
CA ALA A 61 -42.66 -13.53 -7.93
C ALA A 61 -41.29 -13.06 -8.45
N GLY A 62 -40.45 -13.99 -8.91
CA GLY A 62 -39.09 -13.74 -9.42
C GLY A 62 -38.05 -14.63 -8.72
N THR A 63 -36.76 -14.33 -8.93
CA THR A 63 -35.63 -15.09 -8.34
C THR A 63 -35.49 -14.93 -6.83
N ALA A 64 -36.10 -13.89 -6.25
CA ALA A 64 -36.16 -13.65 -4.80
C ALA A 64 -37.55 -13.10 -4.41
N PRO A 65 -38.57 -13.98 -4.32
CA PRO A 65 -39.96 -13.55 -4.12
C PRO A 65 -40.18 -12.97 -2.71
N VAL A 66 -40.90 -11.85 -2.65
CA VAL A 66 -41.31 -11.21 -1.40
C VAL A 66 -42.71 -11.69 -1.05
N THR A 67 -42.77 -12.73 -0.20
CA THR A 67 -44.03 -13.25 0.34
C THR A 67 -44.72 -12.24 1.26
N LEU A 68 -45.99 -12.48 1.60
CA LEU A 68 -46.74 -11.64 2.55
C LEU A 68 -45.99 -11.49 3.88
N ALA A 69 -45.45 -12.59 4.42
CA ALA A 69 -44.67 -12.56 5.65
C ALA A 69 -43.40 -11.70 5.54
N ILE A 70 -42.66 -11.80 4.42
CA ILE A 70 -41.47 -10.97 4.18
C ILE A 70 -41.86 -9.51 4.01
N ALA A 71 -42.94 -9.22 3.30
CA ALA A 71 -43.45 -7.87 3.11
C ALA A 71 -43.85 -7.20 4.43
N ARG A 72 -44.47 -7.95 5.35
CA ARG A 72 -44.81 -7.48 6.70
C ARG A 72 -43.57 -7.16 7.53
N ARG A 73 -42.59 -8.07 7.58
CA ARG A 73 -41.31 -7.80 8.27
C ARG A 73 -40.63 -6.54 7.75
N LYS A 74 -40.50 -6.41 6.42
CA LYS A 74 -39.94 -5.20 5.79
C LYS A 74 -40.73 -3.95 6.15
N ALA A 75 -42.06 -4.03 6.25
CA ALA A 75 -42.89 -2.90 6.65
C ALA A 75 -42.70 -2.54 8.13
N ASP A 76 -42.50 -3.53 9.00
CA ASP A 76 -42.16 -3.29 10.42
C ASP A 76 -40.79 -2.61 10.54
N ASP A 77 -39.77 -3.04 9.80
CA ASP A 77 -38.47 -2.36 9.76
C ASP A 77 -38.61 -0.86 9.37
N MET A 78 -39.45 -0.56 8.36
CA MET A 78 -39.71 0.84 7.96
C MET A 78 -40.43 1.62 9.06
N ARG A 79 -41.36 0.99 9.80
CA ARG A 79 -42.07 1.62 10.91
C ARG A 79 -41.12 1.89 12.08
N ASP A 80 -40.24 0.95 12.40
CA ASP A 80 -39.25 1.10 13.45
C ASP A 80 -38.27 2.24 13.12
N MET A 81 -37.83 2.34 11.87
CA MET A 81 -37.04 3.48 11.41
C MET A 81 -37.78 4.81 11.63
N LEU A 82 -39.07 4.87 11.24
CA LEU A 82 -39.89 6.07 11.43
C LEU A 82 -40.12 6.41 12.90
N ALA A 83 -40.32 5.40 13.76
CA ALA A 83 -40.49 5.58 15.20
C ALA A 83 -39.23 6.13 15.88
N ASN A 84 -38.05 5.83 15.32
CA ASN A 84 -36.75 6.33 15.75
C ASN A 84 -36.29 7.57 14.97
N ASP A 85 -37.22 8.32 14.37
CA ASP A 85 -36.97 9.54 13.59
C ASP A 85 -36.02 9.37 12.37
N ARG A 86 -35.77 8.15 11.91
CA ARG A 86 -34.97 7.86 10.70
C ARG A 86 -35.87 7.79 9.46
N ASP A 87 -35.50 8.51 8.40
CA ASP A 87 -36.25 8.52 7.14
C ASP A 87 -35.85 7.32 6.26
N PRO A 88 -36.76 6.37 5.98
CA PRO A 88 -36.41 5.21 5.17
C PRO A 88 -36.16 5.53 3.69
N PHE A 89 -36.76 6.61 3.17
CA PHE A 89 -36.51 7.07 1.80
C PHE A 89 -35.12 7.70 1.68
N ALA A 90 -34.74 8.55 2.65
CA ALA A 90 -33.39 9.12 2.71
C ALA A 90 -32.33 8.03 2.92
N ALA A 91 -32.57 7.04 3.77
CA ALA A 91 -31.67 5.91 3.97
C ALA A 91 -31.47 5.09 2.68
N ARG A 92 -32.55 4.82 1.93
CA ARG A 92 -32.47 4.13 0.63
C ARG A 92 -31.76 4.96 -0.44
N GLN A 93 -31.91 6.29 -0.40
CA GLN A 93 -31.22 7.19 -1.32
C GLN A 93 -29.73 7.32 -0.98
N ALA A 94 -29.38 7.39 0.31
CA ALA A 94 -28.01 7.39 0.81
C ALA A 94 -27.27 6.10 0.40
N ALA A 95 -27.92 4.93 0.55
CA ALA A 95 -27.38 3.65 0.10
C ALA A 95 -27.17 3.57 -1.42
N LYS A 96 -27.89 4.36 -2.23
CA LYS A 96 -27.63 4.50 -3.67
C LYS A 96 -26.50 5.49 -4.01
N THR A 97 -26.09 6.34 -3.06
CA THR A 97 -25.06 7.38 -3.26
C THR A 97 -23.75 7.08 -2.56
N THR A 98 -23.69 6.16 -1.60
CA THR A 98 -22.44 5.80 -0.93
C THR A 98 -21.47 5.18 -1.94
N PRO A 99 -20.27 5.76 -2.14
CA PRO A 99 -19.30 5.21 -3.07
C PRO A 99 -18.79 3.84 -2.60
N THR A 100 -18.36 3.02 -3.57
CA THR A 100 -17.75 1.73 -3.26
C THR A 100 -16.36 1.91 -2.65
N PHE A 101 -15.88 0.90 -1.93
CA PHE A 101 -14.53 0.88 -1.38
C PHE A 101 -13.46 1.16 -2.45
N ALA A 102 -13.56 0.54 -3.64
CA ALA A 102 -12.62 0.79 -4.72
C ALA A 102 -12.63 2.26 -5.16
N LYS A 103 -13.81 2.87 -5.28
CA LYS A 103 -13.93 4.29 -5.64
C LYS A 103 -13.33 5.22 -4.58
N VAL A 104 -13.50 4.90 -3.30
CA VAL A 104 -12.89 5.67 -2.21
C VAL A 104 -11.38 5.46 -2.15
N ALA A 105 -10.90 4.23 -2.41
CA ALA A 105 -9.48 3.93 -2.52
C ALA A 105 -8.81 4.74 -3.63
N GLU A 106 -9.44 4.82 -4.81
CA GLU A 106 -8.98 5.67 -5.92
C GLU A 106 -8.90 7.16 -5.53
N GLN A 107 -9.91 7.67 -4.83
CA GLN A 107 -9.91 9.06 -4.35
C GLN A 107 -8.77 9.34 -3.37
N LEU A 108 -8.48 8.40 -2.45
CA LEU A 108 -7.35 8.53 -1.54
C LEU A 108 -6.02 8.49 -2.29
N ILE A 109 -5.87 7.56 -3.24
CA ILE A 109 -4.65 7.43 -4.05
C ILE A 109 -4.39 8.73 -4.83
N GLU A 110 -5.41 9.28 -5.49
CA GLU A 110 -5.28 10.54 -6.22
C GLU A 110 -4.94 11.72 -5.29
N ALA A 111 -5.59 11.80 -4.12
CA ALA A 111 -5.30 12.84 -3.13
C ALA A 111 -3.85 12.79 -2.61
N LYS A 112 -3.25 11.59 -2.57
CA LYS A 112 -1.87 11.37 -2.07
C LYS A 112 -0.83 11.26 -3.17
N ARG A 113 -1.22 11.25 -4.43
CA ARG A 113 -0.36 11.02 -5.59
C ARG A 113 0.87 11.92 -5.63
N LYS A 114 0.71 13.20 -5.30
CA LYS A 114 1.82 14.19 -5.28
C LYS A 114 2.87 13.92 -4.20
N GLU A 115 2.52 13.18 -3.16
CA GLU A 115 3.43 12.81 -2.06
C GLU A 115 4.19 11.51 -2.36
N TRP A 116 3.84 10.80 -3.44
CA TRP A 116 4.28 9.43 -3.70
C TRP A 116 5.11 9.29 -4.97
N THR A 117 5.98 8.29 -4.97
CA THR A 117 6.61 7.82 -6.22
C THR A 117 5.62 6.98 -7.03
N PRO A 118 5.79 6.86 -8.37
CA PRO A 118 4.94 5.99 -9.19
C PRO A 118 4.93 4.53 -8.70
N LYS A 119 6.05 4.04 -8.15
CA LYS A 119 6.15 2.71 -7.55
C LYS A 119 5.27 2.57 -6.31
N THR A 120 5.26 3.58 -5.44
CA THR A 120 4.41 3.60 -4.25
C THR A 120 2.94 3.63 -4.65
N GLU A 121 2.57 4.47 -5.61
CA GLU A 121 1.20 4.52 -6.14
C GLU A 121 0.77 3.14 -6.67
N GLN A 122 1.58 2.50 -7.50
CA GLN A 122 1.29 1.19 -8.05
C GLN A 122 1.15 0.12 -6.95
N GLU A 123 2.00 0.12 -5.93
CA GLU A 123 1.89 -0.81 -4.80
C GLU A 123 0.58 -0.60 -4.01
N TRP A 124 0.12 0.64 -3.86
CA TRP A 124 -1.19 0.93 -3.27
C TRP A 124 -2.33 0.40 -4.13
N ARG A 125 -2.27 0.59 -5.45
CA ARG A 125 -3.27 0.07 -6.39
C ARG A 125 -3.37 -1.45 -6.35
N VAL A 126 -2.24 -2.16 -6.40
CA VAL A 126 -2.22 -3.64 -6.32
C VAL A 126 -2.79 -4.14 -4.99
N HIS A 127 -2.38 -3.54 -3.86
CA HIS A 127 -2.91 -3.94 -2.55
C HIS A 127 -4.41 -3.63 -2.42
N LEU A 128 -4.80 -2.44 -2.88
CA LEU A 128 -6.16 -1.87 -2.98
C LEU A 128 -7.15 -2.74 -3.74
N LEU A 129 -6.83 -2.90 -5.02
CA LEU A 129 -7.78 -3.23 -6.07
C LEU A 129 -7.65 -4.68 -6.51
N GLU A 130 -6.49 -5.31 -6.27
CA GLU A 130 -6.27 -6.73 -6.58
C GLU A 130 -6.33 -7.58 -5.31
N HIS A 131 -5.45 -7.31 -4.32
CA HIS A 131 -5.38 -8.11 -3.09
C HIS A 131 -6.64 -7.97 -2.22
N ALA A 132 -7.17 -6.76 -2.09
CA ALA A 132 -8.42 -6.50 -1.37
C ALA A 132 -9.66 -6.40 -2.29
N SER A 133 -9.60 -7.01 -3.48
CA SER A 133 -10.67 -6.95 -4.50
C SER A 133 -12.05 -7.35 -3.99
N LYS A 134 -12.14 -8.26 -3.00
CA LYS A 134 -13.39 -8.64 -2.31
C LYS A 134 -14.14 -7.45 -1.71
N LEU A 135 -13.41 -6.40 -1.31
CA LEU A 135 -13.99 -5.17 -0.77
C LEU A 135 -14.46 -4.22 -1.88
N GLY A 136 -13.87 -4.30 -3.07
CA GLY A 136 -13.91 -3.25 -4.09
C GLY A 136 -15.30 -2.78 -4.50
N ASN A 137 -16.27 -3.69 -4.61
CA ASN A 137 -17.65 -3.38 -5.03
C ASN A 137 -18.60 -3.10 -3.86
N LEU A 138 -18.15 -3.26 -2.62
CA LEU A 138 -18.98 -2.98 -1.44
C LEU A 138 -19.05 -1.48 -1.22
N ALA A 139 -20.23 -0.97 -0.81
CA ALA A 139 -20.34 0.39 -0.34
C ALA A 139 -19.44 0.57 0.91
N VAL A 140 -18.73 1.69 0.99
CA VAL A 140 -17.68 1.88 2.01
C VAL A 140 -18.23 1.88 3.44
N ASP A 141 -19.51 2.20 3.62
CA ASP A 141 -20.23 2.22 4.90
C ASP A 141 -20.58 0.82 5.42
N ILE A 142 -20.71 -0.19 4.55
CA ILE A 142 -21.03 -1.57 4.94
C ILE A 142 -19.82 -2.48 5.09
N VAL A 143 -18.62 -2.00 4.72
CA VAL A 143 -17.38 -2.78 4.91
C VAL A 143 -17.19 -3.03 6.41
N GLY A 144 -17.27 -4.29 6.84
CA GLY A 144 -17.20 -4.70 8.24
C GLY A 144 -16.04 -5.64 8.55
N THR A 145 -15.81 -5.92 9.84
CA THR A 145 -14.70 -6.73 10.34
C THR A 145 -14.63 -8.10 9.69
N GLU A 146 -15.75 -8.83 9.59
CA GLU A 146 -15.80 -10.19 9.02
C GLU A 146 -15.33 -10.24 7.55
N ILE A 147 -15.70 -9.23 6.76
CA ILE A 147 -15.32 -9.15 5.34
C ILE A 147 -13.82 -8.80 5.22
N ILE A 148 -13.33 -7.91 6.09
CA ILE A 148 -11.92 -7.55 6.14
C ILE A 148 -11.07 -8.76 6.54
N GLU A 149 -11.48 -9.48 7.57
CA GLU A 149 -10.82 -10.70 8.03
C GLU A 149 -10.76 -11.75 6.91
N SER A 150 -11.90 -12.10 6.31
CA SER A 150 -11.96 -13.08 5.21
C SER A 150 -11.22 -12.64 3.93
N THR A 151 -10.95 -11.34 3.79
CA THR A 151 -10.08 -10.77 2.74
C THR A 151 -8.61 -10.91 3.10
N LEU A 152 -8.24 -10.64 4.35
CA LEU A 152 -6.84 -10.64 4.81
C LEU A 152 -6.30 -12.03 5.10
N LEU A 153 -7.10 -12.96 5.64
CA LEU A 153 -6.64 -14.28 6.08
C LEU A 153 -5.86 -15.07 5.01
N PRO A 154 -6.29 -15.14 3.72
CA PRO A 154 -5.52 -15.84 2.69
C PRO A 154 -4.13 -15.21 2.45
N ILE A 155 -4.06 -13.88 2.46
CA ILE A 155 -2.82 -13.13 2.28
C ILE A 155 -1.92 -13.34 3.49
N TRP A 156 -2.51 -13.29 4.69
CA TRP A 156 -1.81 -13.43 5.96
C TRP A 156 -1.17 -14.81 6.11
N LYS A 157 -1.89 -15.88 5.75
CA LYS A 157 -1.38 -17.26 5.78
C LYS A 157 -0.19 -17.46 4.83
N LYS A 158 -0.18 -16.78 3.68
CA LYS A 158 0.88 -16.88 2.68
C LYS A 158 2.07 -15.95 2.96
N THR A 159 1.79 -14.72 3.36
CA THR A 159 2.79 -13.66 3.56
C THR A 159 2.30 -12.64 4.60
N PRO A 160 2.52 -12.89 5.90
CA PRO A 160 2.03 -12.04 6.99
C PRO A 160 2.41 -10.56 6.84
N ALA A 161 3.65 -10.27 6.43
CA ALA A 161 4.11 -8.89 6.21
C ALA A 161 3.33 -8.15 5.11
N THR A 162 2.94 -8.85 4.05
CA THR A 162 2.06 -8.28 3.00
C THR A 162 0.64 -8.11 3.53
N GLY A 163 0.12 -9.09 4.28
CA GLY A 163 -1.18 -8.97 4.95
C GLY A 163 -1.28 -7.73 5.83
N GLN A 164 -0.25 -7.49 6.66
CA GLN A 164 -0.15 -6.32 7.52
C GLN A 164 -0.12 -5.00 6.72
N ARG A 165 0.62 -4.96 5.60
CA ARG A 165 0.65 -3.80 4.70
C ARG A 165 -0.70 -3.56 4.01
N VAL A 166 -1.38 -4.61 3.56
CA VAL A 166 -2.72 -4.51 2.94
C VAL A 166 -3.72 -3.98 3.97
N ARG A 167 -3.72 -4.53 5.20
CA ARG A 167 -4.57 -4.06 6.31
C ARG A 167 -4.40 -2.58 6.60
N GLY A 168 -3.16 -2.11 6.77
CA GLY A 168 -2.90 -0.68 7.03
C GLY A 168 -3.37 0.24 5.90
N LYS A 169 -3.33 -0.22 4.65
CA LYS A 169 -3.91 0.52 3.51
C LYS A 169 -5.45 0.52 3.58
N ILE A 170 -6.09 -0.62 3.89
CA ILE A 170 -7.55 -0.69 4.07
C ILE A 170 -7.99 0.28 5.18
N GLU A 171 -7.29 0.29 6.31
CA GLU A 171 -7.51 1.22 7.42
C GLU A 171 -7.46 2.67 6.94
N SER A 172 -6.43 3.04 6.15
CA SER A 172 -6.30 4.38 5.58
C SER A 172 -7.48 4.77 4.66
N VAL A 173 -7.99 3.83 3.86
CA VAL A 173 -9.18 4.08 3.00
C VAL A 173 -10.42 4.33 3.85
N LEU A 174 -10.61 3.54 4.91
CA LEU A 174 -11.77 3.69 5.79
C LEU A 174 -11.69 4.95 6.66
N ASP A 175 -10.51 5.35 7.13
CA ASP A 175 -10.31 6.63 7.82
C ASP A 175 -10.56 7.82 6.88
N PHE A 176 -10.11 7.73 5.62
CA PHE A 176 -10.44 8.73 4.61
C PHE A 176 -11.96 8.83 4.37
N ALA A 177 -12.66 7.69 4.34
CA ALA A 177 -14.13 7.67 4.23
C ALA A 177 -14.81 8.33 5.44
N ILE A 178 -14.34 8.07 6.66
CA ILE A 178 -14.83 8.70 7.90
C ILE A 178 -14.61 10.21 7.86
N ALA A 179 -13.40 10.65 7.49
CA ALA A 179 -13.07 12.08 7.37
C ALA A 179 -13.94 12.81 6.33
N LYS A 180 -14.31 12.10 5.24
CA LYS A 180 -15.23 12.60 4.22
C LYS A 180 -16.71 12.44 4.58
N LYS A 181 -17.04 11.92 5.76
CA LYS A 181 -18.42 11.63 6.22
C LYS A 181 -19.17 10.64 5.30
N LEU A 182 -18.43 9.78 4.60
CA LEU A 182 -18.96 8.70 3.74
C LEU A 182 -19.22 7.42 4.54
N ARG A 183 -18.69 7.35 5.76
CA ARG A 183 -18.86 6.27 6.73
C ARG A 183 -18.95 6.88 8.13
N THR A 184 -19.60 6.18 9.05
CA THR A 184 -19.65 6.51 10.48
C THR A 184 -19.21 5.33 11.35
N GLY A 185 -18.96 5.59 12.63
CA GLY A 185 -18.50 4.58 13.59
C GLY A 185 -17.00 4.30 13.52
N ASP A 186 -16.56 3.31 14.29
CA ASP A 186 -15.15 2.92 14.35
C ASP A 186 -14.68 2.27 13.06
N ASN A 187 -13.36 2.36 12.83
CA ASN A 187 -12.72 1.76 11.68
C ASN A 187 -12.49 0.25 11.92
N PRO A 188 -13.20 -0.65 11.20
CA PRO A 188 -13.10 -2.10 11.42
C PRO A 188 -11.76 -2.70 10.94
N ALA A 189 -10.91 -1.92 10.25
CA ALA A 189 -9.55 -2.32 9.90
C ALA A 189 -8.51 -1.88 10.94
N ARG A 190 -8.93 -1.25 12.05
CA ARG A 190 -8.02 -0.83 13.11
C ARG A 190 -7.22 -2.01 13.65
N TRP A 191 -5.94 -1.80 13.88
CA TRP A 191 -5.10 -2.84 14.48
C TRP A 191 -5.26 -2.92 15.99
N SER A 192 -4.81 -1.88 16.69
CA SER A 192 -4.77 -1.85 18.15
C SER A 192 -6.18 -1.88 18.74
N GLY A 193 -6.42 -2.81 19.65
CA GLY A 193 -7.70 -3.06 20.29
C GLY A 193 -8.76 -3.70 19.39
N HIS A 194 -8.40 -4.17 18.18
CA HIS A 194 -9.38 -4.74 17.25
C HIS A 194 -8.81 -5.93 16.45
N LEU A 195 -8.24 -5.72 15.26
CA LEU A 195 -7.78 -6.83 14.42
C LEU A 195 -6.61 -7.62 15.02
N GLU A 196 -5.88 -7.10 15.99
CA GLU A 196 -4.79 -7.84 16.65
C GLU A 196 -5.25 -9.04 17.48
N HIS A 197 -6.54 -9.07 17.88
CA HIS A 197 -7.15 -10.20 18.57
C HIS A 197 -7.69 -11.27 17.61
N ILE A 198 -7.78 -10.94 16.32
CA ILE A 198 -8.38 -11.79 15.27
C ILE A 198 -7.28 -12.36 14.38
N LEU A 199 -6.35 -11.50 13.95
CA LEU A 199 -5.22 -11.84 13.11
C LEU A 199 -3.98 -11.91 14.00
N SER A 200 -3.25 -13.03 13.95
CA SER A 200 -1.97 -13.11 14.65
C SER A 200 -1.07 -11.96 14.18
N ALA A 201 -0.48 -11.23 15.12
CA ALA A 201 0.49 -10.21 14.77
C ALA A 201 1.52 -10.85 13.84
N ALA A 202 1.66 -10.30 12.63
CA ALA A 202 2.84 -10.59 11.84
C ALA A 202 4.00 -10.19 12.75
N LYS A 203 4.76 -11.17 13.28
CA LYS A 203 6.09 -10.87 13.76
C LYS A 203 6.69 -10.05 12.63
N ARG A 204 7.24 -8.87 12.94
CA ARG A 204 8.17 -8.24 12.01
C ARG A 204 9.12 -9.39 11.68
N THR A 205 9.01 -9.94 10.48
CA THR A 205 10.10 -10.69 9.91
C THR A 205 11.15 -9.62 9.75
N THR A 206 11.90 -9.38 10.83
CA THR A 206 13.25 -8.85 10.78
C THR A 206 14.08 -9.68 9.80
N ASP A 207 13.62 -10.89 9.47
CA ASP A 207 14.04 -11.86 8.45
C ASP A 207 13.94 -11.39 6.98
N ALA A 208 14.01 -10.09 6.71
CA ALA A 208 14.98 -9.71 5.71
C ALA A 208 16.27 -9.38 6.47
N ASN A 209 16.86 -10.39 7.13
CA ASN A 209 18.26 -10.29 7.50
C ASN A 209 18.95 -10.02 6.18
N HIS A 210 19.33 -8.76 5.98
CA HIS A 210 20.24 -8.38 4.92
C HIS A 210 21.58 -8.94 5.33
N GLU A 211 21.70 -10.27 5.24
CA GLU A 211 22.84 -11.02 5.72
C GLU A 211 24.06 -10.35 5.13
N ALA A 212 24.90 -9.89 6.04
CA ALA A 212 26.09 -9.12 5.73
C ALA A 212 27.23 -10.12 5.55
N LEU A 213 28.10 -9.84 4.60
CA LEU A 213 29.37 -10.55 4.56
C LEU A 213 30.23 -10.04 5.74
N PRO A 214 30.90 -10.89 6.52
CA PRO A 214 31.92 -10.42 7.45
C PRO A 214 32.94 -9.55 6.70
N TYR A 215 33.29 -8.39 7.25
CA TYR A 215 34.13 -7.43 6.51
C TYR A 215 35.51 -8.00 6.17
N ALA A 216 36.05 -8.90 7.01
CA ALA A 216 37.28 -9.62 6.74
C ALA A 216 37.25 -10.47 5.44
N GLU A 217 36.08 -10.87 4.95
CA GLU A 217 35.93 -11.65 3.71
C GLU A 217 35.74 -10.78 2.46
N VAL A 218 35.56 -9.45 2.62
CA VAL A 218 35.16 -8.57 1.50
C VAL A 218 36.18 -8.57 0.37
N ALA A 219 37.48 -8.59 0.68
CA ALA A 219 38.53 -8.56 -0.33
C ALA A 219 38.53 -9.85 -1.18
N LYS A 220 38.38 -11.01 -0.52
CA LYS A 220 38.25 -12.32 -1.18
C LYS A 220 36.99 -12.39 -2.04
N PHE A 221 35.88 -11.85 -1.56
CA PHE A 221 34.65 -11.79 -2.35
C PHE A 221 34.82 -10.90 -3.59
N LEU A 222 35.40 -9.71 -3.43
CA LEU A 222 35.63 -8.83 -4.56
C LEU A 222 36.63 -9.42 -5.54
N SER A 223 37.61 -10.22 -5.13
CA SER A 223 38.56 -10.83 -6.08
C SER A 223 37.94 -11.87 -7.03
N VAL A 224 36.78 -12.44 -6.68
CA VAL A 224 36.08 -13.42 -7.54
C VAL A 224 35.08 -12.81 -8.52
N LEU A 225 34.80 -11.50 -8.42
CA LEU A 225 33.94 -10.79 -9.36
C LEU A 225 34.69 -10.51 -10.66
N GLY A 226 34.07 -10.88 -11.78
CA GLY A 226 34.58 -10.59 -13.13
C GLY A 226 34.34 -9.14 -13.58
N GLY A 227 34.24 -8.96 -14.91
CA GLY A 227 34.15 -7.66 -15.57
C GLY A 227 32.80 -7.35 -16.24
N THR A 228 31.79 -8.21 -16.06
CA THR A 228 30.45 -7.96 -16.61
C THR A 228 29.85 -6.66 -16.05
N PRO A 229 28.94 -5.96 -16.77
CA PRO A 229 28.29 -4.75 -16.26
C PRO A 229 27.67 -4.94 -14.87
N GLU A 230 27.06 -6.09 -14.62
CA GLU A 230 26.45 -6.48 -13.35
C GLU A 230 27.48 -6.61 -12.22
N GLU A 231 28.59 -7.31 -12.47
CA GLU A 231 29.68 -7.50 -11.50
C GLU A 231 30.43 -6.19 -11.22
N ARG A 232 30.65 -5.35 -12.24
CA ARG A 232 31.23 -4.01 -12.06
C ARG A 232 30.31 -3.10 -11.25
N CYS A 233 29.00 -3.15 -11.49
CA CYS A 233 28.02 -2.40 -10.70
C CYS A 233 28.00 -2.88 -9.24
N LEU A 234 28.14 -4.19 -9.00
CA LEU A 234 28.25 -4.74 -7.66
C LEU A 234 29.52 -4.29 -6.95
N ARG A 235 30.68 -4.38 -7.61
CA ARG A 235 31.94 -3.88 -7.10
C ARG A 235 31.86 -2.38 -6.78
N PHE A 236 31.28 -1.59 -7.67
CA PHE A 236 31.05 -0.16 -7.45
C PHE A 236 30.14 0.12 -6.24
N THR A 237 29.06 -0.66 -6.09
CA THR A 237 28.13 -0.55 -4.95
C THR A 237 28.85 -0.82 -3.62
N VAL A 238 29.72 -1.82 -3.57
CA VAL A 238 30.52 -2.14 -2.38
C VAL A 238 31.52 -1.03 -2.08
N LEU A 239 32.30 -0.60 -3.08
CA LEU A 239 33.34 0.42 -2.93
C LEU A 239 32.81 1.81 -2.56
N THR A 240 31.56 2.12 -2.92
CA THR A 240 30.90 3.39 -2.60
C THR A 240 29.97 3.31 -1.39
N ALA A 241 29.75 2.10 -0.85
CA ALA A 241 28.73 1.81 0.17
C ALA A 241 27.31 2.31 -0.18
N CYS A 242 27.02 2.59 -1.45
CA CYS A 242 25.75 3.15 -1.89
C CYS A 242 24.64 2.11 -1.95
N ARG A 243 23.39 2.56 -2.12
CA ARG A 243 22.26 1.65 -2.37
C ARG A 243 22.35 1.10 -3.79
N SER A 244 22.06 -0.18 -3.96
CA SER A 244 22.12 -0.84 -5.28
C SER A 244 21.29 -0.13 -6.36
N ALA A 245 20.10 0.37 -6.01
CA ALA A 245 19.26 1.12 -6.95
C ALA A 245 19.94 2.40 -7.46
N SER A 246 20.69 3.10 -6.59
CA SER A 246 21.43 4.29 -6.98
C SER A 246 22.56 3.95 -7.96
N ALA A 247 23.30 2.87 -7.67
CA ALA A 247 24.41 2.41 -8.51
C ALA A 247 23.94 1.91 -9.89
N ILE A 248 22.85 1.11 -9.93
CA ILE A 248 22.25 0.62 -11.17
C ILE A 248 21.87 1.77 -12.09
N GLU A 249 21.28 2.84 -11.54
CA GLU A 249 20.82 4.00 -12.30
C GLU A 249 21.89 5.10 -12.44
N ALA A 250 23.16 4.84 -12.12
CA ALA A 250 24.23 5.84 -12.25
C ALA A 250 24.43 6.26 -13.71
N HIS A 251 24.61 7.55 -13.95
CA HIS A 251 24.77 8.14 -15.28
C HIS A 251 26.09 8.90 -15.39
N TRP A 252 26.68 8.94 -16.59
CA TRP A 252 28.01 9.53 -16.78
C TRP A 252 28.08 11.04 -16.51
N ASP A 253 26.99 11.77 -16.72
CA ASP A 253 26.89 13.21 -16.38
C ASP A 253 26.83 13.48 -14.87
N GLU A 254 26.67 12.44 -14.05
CA GLU A 254 26.72 12.52 -12.59
C GLU A 254 28.14 12.31 -12.05
N ILE A 255 29.07 11.83 -12.88
CA ILE A 255 30.45 11.51 -12.51
C ILE A 255 31.36 12.65 -12.92
N ASP A 256 32.01 13.27 -11.94
CA ASP A 256 33.08 14.23 -12.15
C ASP A 256 34.42 13.57 -11.82
N LEU A 257 35.17 13.20 -12.87
CA LEU A 257 36.49 12.58 -12.73
C LEU A 257 37.57 13.56 -12.25
N ALA A 258 37.39 14.87 -12.46
CA ALA A 258 38.35 15.88 -12.02
C ALA A 258 38.28 16.08 -10.50
N THR A 259 37.06 16.14 -9.95
CA THR A 259 36.85 16.23 -8.48
C THR A 259 36.72 14.86 -7.80
N LYS A 260 36.72 13.77 -8.59
CA LYS A 260 36.50 12.39 -8.14
C LYS A 260 35.22 12.28 -7.31
N THR A 261 34.10 12.74 -7.86
CA THR A 261 32.80 12.71 -7.20
C THR A 261 31.73 12.10 -8.08
N TRP A 262 30.72 11.50 -7.44
CA TRP A 262 29.47 11.06 -8.06
C TRP A 262 28.30 11.76 -7.38
N THR A 263 27.54 12.56 -8.12
CA THR A 263 26.40 13.32 -7.58
C THR A 263 25.09 12.64 -7.89
N ILE A 264 24.52 11.95 -6.91
CA ILE A 264 23.19 11.32 -7.02
C ILE A 264 22.12 12.42 -6.91
N PRO A 265 21.29 12.65 -7.94
CA PRO A 265 20.24 13.67 -7.93
C PRO A 265 19.20 13.42 -6.83
N THR A 266 18.62 14.50 -6.27
CA THR A 266 17.60 14.45 -5.21
C THR A 266 16.48 13.43 -5.48
N PRO A 267 15.91 13.33 -6.70
CA PRO A 267 14.86 12.35 -6.99
C PRO A 267 15.29 10.89 -6.90
N ARG A 268 16.60 10.57 -6.89
CA ARG A 268 17.13 9.20 -6.73
C ARG A 268 17.68 8.93 -5.32
N THR A 269 17.85 9.95 -4.49
CA THR A 269 18.23 9.80 -3.08
C THR A 269 17.13 9.12 -2.25
N LYS A 270 17.47 8.50 -1.11
CA LYS A 270 16.48 7.89 -0.21
C LYS A 270 15.70 8.94 0.56
N THR A 271 16.36 10.02 0.95
CA THR A 271 15.76 11.09 1.76
C THR A 271 14.88 12.04 0.95
N LYS A 272 15.14 12.18 -0.36
CA LYS A 272 14.45 13.13 -1.26
C LYS A 272 14.60 14.61 -0.85
N VAL A 273 15.60 14.93 -0.02
CA VAL A 273 15.79 16.30 0.50
C VAL A 273 16.81 17.08 -0.35
N LYS A 274 17.96 16.48 -0.65
CA LYS A 274 19.07 17.12 -1.39
C LYS A 274 19.84 16.08 -2.21
N PRO A 275 20.67 16.51 -3.18
CA PRO A 275 21.57 15.59 -3.87
C PRO A 275 22.55 14.93 -2.89
N HIS A 276 22.96 13.70 -3.18
CA HIS A 276 23.99 13.00 -2.42
C HIS A 276 25.29 12.95 -3.21
N ILE A 277 26.30 13.69 -2.74
CA ILE A 277 27.64 13.71 -3.35
C ILE A 277 28.46 12.60 -2.72
N VAL A 278 28.89 11.62 -3.52
CA VAL A 278 29.69 10.46 -3.11
C VAL A 278 31.13 10.67 -3.56
N PRO A 279 32.12 10.72 -2.66
CA PRO A 279 33.52 10.76 -3.06
C PRO A 279 33.93 9.41 -3.64
N LEU A 280 34.65 9.43 -4.76
CA LEU A 280 35.11 8.23 -5.46
C LEU A 280 36.60 7.99 -5.16
N SER A 281 36.92 6.78 -4.72
CA SER A 281 38.30 6.29 -4.65
C SER A 281 38.79 5.89 -6.05
N ASP A 282 40.10 5.74 -6.22
CA ASP A 282 40.68 5.30 -7.50
C ASP A 282 40.17 3.91 -7.90
N ALA A 283 39.98 3.02 -6.92
CA ALA A 283 39.36 1.72 -7.16
C ALA A 283 37.89 1.84 -7.62
N ALA A 284 37.11 2.78 -7.07
CA ALA A 284 35.73 3.01 -7.50
C ALA A 284 35.66 3.61 -8.91
N ILE A 285 36.63 4.44 -9.30
CA ILE A 285 36.72 4.99 -10.65
C ILE A 285 37.09 3.89 -11.66
N ALA A 286 38.05 3.03 -11.31
CA ALA A 286 38.52 1.96 -12.19
C ALA A 286 37.39 1.00 -12.63
N VAL A 287 36.35 0.84 -11.83
CA VAL A 287 35.23 -0.08 -12.13
C VAL A 287 34.16 0.52 -13.04
N LEU A 288 34.14 1.84 -13.21
CA LEU A 288 33.19 2.54 -14.09
C LEU A 288 33.37 2.12 -15.56
N GLY A 289 34.59 1.74 -15.95
CA GLY A 289 34.96 1.43 -17.33
C GLY A 289 35.23 2.69 -18.15
N GLU A 290 35.11 2.58 -19.47
CA GLU A 290 35.34 3.70 -20.38
C GLU A 290 34.27 4.78 -20.24
N ALA A 291 34.72 6.03 -20.12
CA ALA A 291 33.84 7.20 -20.07
C ALA A 291 32.95 7.26 -21.31
N GLY A 292 31.69 7.65 -21.11
CA GLY A 292 30.72 7.71 -22.20
C GLY A 292 29.52 8.57 -21.88
N THR A 293 28.42 8.32 -22.58
CA THR A 293 27.11 8.93 -22.32
C THR A 293 26.12 7.85 -21.86
N GLY A 294 25.04 8.27 -21.21
CA GLY A 294 24.04 7.34 -20.72
C GLY A 294 24.39 6.75 -19.35
N PHE A 295 23.77 5.62 -19.06
CA PHE A 295 24.05 4.81 -17.87
C PHE A 295 25.51 4.32 -17.87
N VAL A 296 26.13 4.36 -16.69
CA VAL A 296 27.47 3.79 -16.44
C VAL A 296 27.43 2.27 -16.62
N PHE A 297 26.47 1.60 -15.99
CA PHE A 297 26.29 0.14 -16.07
C PHE A 297 25.14 -0.20 -17.02
N LYS A 298 25.45 -0.29 -18.31
CA LYS A 298 24.49 -0.57 -19.39
C LYS A 298 23.99 -2.02 -19.33
N GLY A 299 22.69 -2.21 -19.52
CA GLY A 299 22.07 -3.51 -19.65
C GLY A 299 22.01 -4.00 -21.10
N ALA A 300 21.46 -5.19 -21.32
CA ALA A 300 21.33 -5.79 -22.65
C ALA A 300 20.42 -5.01 -23.61
N ARG A 301 19.50 -4.19 -23.08
CA ARG A 301 18.63 -3.33 -23.88
C ARG A 301 19.25 -1.94 -23.99
N GLU A 302 19.37 -1.45 -25.22
CA GLU A 302 19.87 -0.12 -25.50
C GLU A 302 19.11 0.97 -24.71
N GLY A 303 19.85 1.95 -24.19
CA GLY A 303 19.30 3.05 -23.40
C GLY A 303 18.74 2.63 -22.04
N ARG A 304 19.04 1.42 -21.54
CA ARG A 304 18.62 0.94 -20.22
C ARG A 304 19.81 0.51 -19.36
N PRO A 305 19.73 0.68 -18.03
CA PRO A 305 20.74 0.13 -17.13
C PRO A 305 20.59 -1.39 -17.02
N ILE A 306 21.50 -2.03 -16.30
CA ILE A 306 21.33 -3.42 -15.88
C ILE A 306 19.98 -3.63 -15.17
N GLY A 307 19.41 -4.84 -15.32
CA GLY A 307 18.13 -5.16 -14.71
C GLY A 307 18.18 -5.13 -13.17
N ASN A 308 17.09 -4.69 -12.53
CA ASN A 308 17.01 -4.57 -11.07
C ASN A 308 17.31 -5.87 -10.28
N SER A 309 17.09 -7.03 -10.90
CA SER A 309 17.37 -8.34 -10.29
C SER A 309 18.81 -8.80 -10.48
N ARG A 310 19.54 -8.26 -11.46
CA ARG A 310 20.81 -8.83 -11.93
C ARG A 310 21.90 -8.87 -10.88
N MET A 311 22.04 -7.81 -10.09
CA MET A 311 22.98 -7.83 -8.97
C MET A 311 22.63 -8.88 -7.90
N ARG A 312 21.34 -9.18 -7.70
CA ARG A 312 20.90 -10.23 -6.77
C ARG A 312 21.19 -11.62 -7.33
N GLU A 313 21.07 -11.80 -8.65
CA GLU A 313 21.44 -13.04 -9.34
C GLU A 313 22.94 -13.30 -9.21
N VAL A 314 23.79 -12.28 -9.46
CA VAL A 314 25.24 -12.37 -9.22
C VAL A 314 25.55 -12.73 -7.76
N MET A 315 24.87 -12.10 -6.80
CA MET A 315 25.05 -12.44 -5.39
C MET A 315 24.65 -13.88 -5.07
N ALA A 316 23.50 -14.33 -5.57
CA ALA A 316 23.03 -15.69 -5.35
C ALA A 316 23.98 -16.74 -5.94
N GLU A 317 24.65 -16.43 -7.06
CA GLU A 317 25.67 -17.28 -7.66
C GLU A 317 26.99 -17.26 -6.87
N LYS A 318 27.55 -16.06 -6.60
CA LYS A 318 28.91 -15.92 -6.06
C LYS A 318 28.99 -16.09 -4.55
N ARG A 319 27.95 -15.71 -3.80
CA ARG A 319 27.90 -15.82 -2.34
C ARG A 319 26.45 -16.03 -1.86
N PRO A 320 25.91 -17.25 -2.00
CA PRO A 320 24.58 -17.60 -1.50
C PRO A 320 24.40 -17.20 -0.03
N GLY A 321 23.21 -16.70 0.31
CA GLY A 321 22.88 -16.27 1.67
C GLY A 321 23.18 -14.80 1.95
N VAL A 322 24.18 -14.18 1.31
CA VAL A 322 24.51 -12.75 1.48
C VAL A 322 23.70 -11.89 0.51
N THR A 323 23.26 -10.71 0.98
CA THR A 323 22.52 -9.76 0.13
C THR A 323 23.38 -8.58 -0.29
N VAL A 324 23.08 -7.97 -1.45
CA VAL A 324 23.73 -6.72 -1.89
C VAL A 324 23.63 -5.62 -0.83
N HIS A 325 22.47 -5.52 -0.14
CA HIS A 325 22.28 -4.53 0.91
C HIS A 325 23.14 -4.81 2.14
N GLY A 326 23.47 -6.08 2.40
CA GLY A 326 24.31 -6.52 3.52
C GLY A 326 25.70 -5.89 3.51
N PHE A 327 26.26 -5.57 2.33
CA PHE A 327 27.56 -4.88 2.24
C PHE A 327 27.58 -3.49 2.87
N ARG A 328 26.42 -2.85 3.05
CA ARG A 328 26.35 -1.57 3.76
C ARG A 328 26.54 -1.76 5.27
N SER A 329 26.06 -2.87 5.82
CA SER A 329 26.38 -3.29 7.19
C SER A 329 27.84 -3.69 7.28
N THR A 330 28.34 -4.48 6.32
CA THR A 330 29.78 -4.83 6.23
C THR A 330 30.70 -3.60 6.29
N PHE A 331 30.39 -2.56 5.49
CA PHE A 331 31.10 -1.28 5.54
C PHE A 331 30.99 -0.59 6.90
N ARG A 332 29.79 -0.60 7.50
CA ARG A 332 29.53 0.08 8.78
C ARG A 332 30.28 -0.58 9.94
N ASP A 333 30.33 -1.90 9.94
CA ASP A 333 31.02 -2.72 10.93
C ASP A 333 32.53 -2.47 10.81
N TRP A 334 33.09 -2.58 9.59
CA TRP A 334 34.49 -2.24 9.32
C TRP A 334 34.85 -0.82 9.80
N ALA A 335 34.03 0.18 9.44
CA ALA A 335 34.30 1.55 9.84
C ALA A 335 34.26 1.75 11.36
N GLY A 336 33.44 0.97 12.08
CA GLY A 336 33.35 1.03 13.54
C GLY A 336 34.44 0.26 14.27
N GLU A 337 34.91 -0.86 13.71
CA GLU A 337 35.83 -1.79 14.37
C GLU A 337 37.31 -1.56 14.00
N GLU A 338 37.57 -1.14 12.75
CA GLU A 338 38.93 -1.05 12.20
C GLU A 338 39.43 0.40 12.04
N THR A 339 38.61 1.40 12.37
CA THR A 339 38.94 2.81 12.13
C THR A 339 38.56 3.73 13.29
N ASN A 340 39.15 4.93 13.30
CA ASN A 340 38.82 6.00 14.24
C ASN A 340 37.89 7.07 13.64
N TYR A 341 37.27 6.81 12.48
CA TYR A 341 36.37 7.78 11.86
C TYR A 341 35.12 7.99 12.74
N PRO A 342 34.65 9.24 12.93
CA PRO A 342 33.43 9.48 13.69
C PRO A 342 32.25 8.75 13.04
N ARG A 343 31.41 8.12 13.87
CA ARG A 343 30.20 7.40 13.43
C ARG A 343 29.40 8.18 12.39
N GLU A 344 29.18 9.46 12.64
CA GLU A 344 28.44 10.35 11.74
C GLU A 344 28.99 10.43 10.31
N ILE A 345 30.32 10.34 10.13
CA ILE A 345 30.94 10.32 8.80
C ILE A 345 30.58 9.03 8.05
N ALA A 346 30.63 7.88 8.73
CA ALA A 346 30.23 6.59 8.17
C ALA A 346 28.73 6.53 7.85
N GLU A 347 27.88 7.03 8.75
CA GLU A 347 26.43 7.12 8.52
C GLU A 347 26.11 8.06 7.33
N TRP A 348 26.86 9.14 7.14
CA TRP A 348 26.69 10.03 5.99
C TRP A 348 27.16 9.42 4.67
N ALA A 349 28.23 8.62 4.67
CA ALA A 349 28.62 7.83 3.49
C ALA A 349 27.51 6.85 3.07
N LEU A 350 26.71 6.37 4.04
CA LEU A 350 25.54 5.54 3.81
C LEU A 350 24.27 6.33 3.45
N GLU A 351 24.31 7.66 3.38
CA GLU A 351 23.12 8.50 3.22
C GLU A 351 22.05 8.19 4.29
N HIS A 352 22.49 8.05 5.55
CA HIS A 352 21.62 7.99 6.72
C HIS A 352 21.45 9.39 7.34
N LEU A 353 20.27 9.64 7.91
CA LEU A 353 20.02 10.84 8.70
C LEU A 353 20.62 10.64 10.10
N VAL A 354 21.51 11.54 10.49
CA VAL A 354 22.17 11.54 11.80
C VAL A 354 21.63 12.71 12.61
N GLY A 355 21.29 12.46 13.87
CA GLY A 355 20.81 13.49 14.81
C GLY A 355 19.31 13.81 14.67
N ASN A 356 18.81 14.62 15.59
CA ASN A 356 17.40 15.06 15.61
C ASN A 356 17.15 16.21 14.61
N ASP A 357 15.88 16.61 14.46
CA ASP A 357 15.46 17.63 13.47
C ASP A 357 16.18 18.97 13.69
N VAL A 358 16.45 19.33 14.95
CA VAL A 358 17.15 20.56 15.32
C VAL A 358 18.63 20.48 14.91
N GLU A 359 19.34 19.41 15.29
CA GLU A 359 20.75 19.20 14.95
C GLU A 359 20.99 19.21 13.43
N ARG A 360 20.07 18.61 12.67
CA ARG A 360 20.15 18.59 11.20
C ARG A 360 19.91 19.96 10.57
N ALA A 361 19.12 20.83 11.19
CA ALA A 361 18.89 22.19 10.70
C ALA A 361 20.14 23.09 10.82
N TYR A 362 20.98 22.86 11.84
CA TYR A 362 22.21 23.64 12.06
C TYR A 362 23.42 23.10 11.27
N ARG A 363 23.44 21.81 10.90
CA ARG A 363 24.55 21.20 10.14
C ARG A 363 24.43 21.50 8.63
N ARG A 364 25.16 22.51 8.14
CA ARG A 364 25.15 22.94 6.73
C ARG A 364 26.13 22.18 5.81
N GLY A 365 27.21 21.61 6.35
CA GLY A 365 28.23 20.89 5.57
C GLY A 365 27.94 19.39 5.41
N ASP A 366 28.49 18.76 4.37
CA ASP A 366 28.38 17.32 4.09
C ASP A 366 29.65 16.52 4.46
N ALA A 367 30.64 17.20 5.04
CA ALA A 367 31.96 16.68 5.40
C ALA A 367 32.64 15.86 4.28
N LEU A 368 32.51 16.32 3.01
CA LEU A 368 33.00 15.60 1.84
C LEU A 368 34.44 15.11 1.97
N GLU A 369 35.38 15.96 2.41
CA GLU A 369 36.79 15.57 2.51
C GLU A 369 37.06 14.52 3.61
N LYS A 370 36.30 14.56 4.72
CA LYS A 370 36.36 13.49 5.73
C LYS A 370 35.81 12.18 5.17
N ARG A 371 34.73 12.24 4.39
CA ARG A 371 34.19 11.06 3.69
C ARG A 371 35.15 10.56 2.61
N ARG A 372 35.88 11.43 1.92
CA ARG A 372 36.89 11.05 0.91
C ARG A 372 37.99 10.20 1.53
N ALA A 373 38.52 10.60 2.67
CA ALA A 373 39.50 9.81 3.43
C ALA A 373 38.93 8.45 3.83
N LEU A 374 37.73 8.42 4.42
CA LEU A 374 37.04 7.17 4.79
C LEU A 374 36.84 6.23 3.60
N MET A 375 36.38 6.73 2.46
CA MET A 375 36.12 5.91 1.28
C MET A 375 37.42 5.43 0.59
N ALA A 376 38.51 6.20 0.70
CA ALA A 376 39.82 5.76 0.24
C ALA A 376 40.35 4.60 1.10
N ASP A 377 40.26 4.72 2.43
CA ASP A 377 40.66 3.65 3.35
C ASP A 377 39.81 2.39 3.18
N TRP A 378 38.50 2.54 2.96
CA TRP A 378 37.61 1.43 2.67
C TRP A 378 38.02 0.70 1.40
N ALA A 379 38.27 1.44 0.32
CA ALA A 379 38.71 0.87 -0.93
C ALA A 379 40.06 0.15 -0.80
N ASN A 380 40.99 0.72 -0.03
CA ASN A 380 42.26 0.09 0.29
C ASN A 380 42.06 -1.22 1.06
N TYR A 381 41.16 -1.26 2.04
CA TYR A 381 40.82 -2.46 2.78
C TYR A 381 40.21 -3.53 1.87
N CYS A 382 39.26 -3.15 1.02
CA CYS A 382 38.66 -4.03 0.00
C CYS A 382 39.66 -4.60 -1.00
N GLY A 383 40.79 -3.93 -1.24
CA GLY A 383 41.84 -4.40 -2.15
C GLY A 383 42.89 -5.31 -1.50
N LYS A 384 42.95 -5.38 -0.16
CA LYS A 384 43.94 -6.18 0.57
C LYS A 384 43.46 -7.63 0.67
N LEU A 385 43.98 -8.51 -0.18
CA LEU A 385 43.91 -9.94 0.07
C LEU A 385 44.77 -10.28 1.29
N THR A 386 44.14 -10.43 2.45
CA THR A 386 44.79 -11.03 3.62
C THR A 386 45.20 -12.46 3.24
N ARG A 387 46.49 -12.77 3.37
CA ARG A 387 46.96 -14.15 3.30
C ARG A 387 46.29 -14.88 4.47
N GLN A 388 45.39 -15.82 4.17
CA GLN A 388 44.95 -16.82 5.14
C GLN A 388 46.09 -17.82 5.36
#